data_AF-A0A0B2AGY5-F1
#
_entry.id   AF-A0A0B2AGY5-F1
#
_cell.length_a   1.000
_cell.length_b   1.000
_cell.length_c   1.000
_cell.angle_alpha   90.00
_cell.angle_beta   90.00
_cell.angle_gamma   90.00
#
_symmetry.space_group_name_H-M   'P 1'
#
loop_
_entity.id
_entity.type
_entity.pdbx_description
1 polymer ?
#
loop_
_entity_poly.entity_id
_entity_poly.type
_entity_poly.pdbx_seq_one_letter_code
_entity_poly.pdbx_strand_id
1 'polypeptide(L)' 'MTKLTAEELAAETVELLPDRDTLSTNYFNWAGIDASNSSLALNLLAVHSTALSNATQTILVLQ' A
#
# COMPACT_ATOMS: atom_id res chain seq x y z
N MET A 1 6.07 -19.09 -33.36
CA MET A 1 6.94 -17.91 -33.15
C MET A 1 7.44 -17.46 -34.50
N THR A 2 6.77 -16.49 -35.09
CA THR A 2 7.09 -15.91 -36.40
C THR A 2 8.37 -15.08 -36.24
N LYS A 3 9.36 -15.29 -37.11
CA LYS A 3 10.63 -14.55 -37.06
C LYS A 3 10.39 -13.14 -37.59
N LEU A 4 10.68 -12.13 -36.78
CA LEU A 4 10.73 -10.74 -37.24
C LEU A 4 11.88 -10.59 -38.25
N THR A 5 11.60 -9.95 -39.37
CA THR A 5 12.61 -9.55 -40.37
C THR A 5 13.31 -8.25 -39.94
N ALA A 6 14.51 -7.99 -40.47
CA ALA A 6 15.28 -6.79 -40.09
C ALA A 6 14.58 -5.48 -40.46
N GLU A 7 13.74 -5.50 -41.49
CA GLU A 7 12.89 -4.36 -41.89
C GLU A 7 11.74 -4.15 -40.89
N GLU A 8 11.11 -5.22 -40.40
CA GLU A 8 10.08 -5.13 -39.36
C GLU A 8 10.66 -4.63 -38.03
N LEU A 9 11.89 -5.01 -37.69
CA LEU A 9 12.59 -4.51 -36.49
C LEU A 9 12.96 -3.02 -36.62
N ALA A 10 13.32 -2.57 -37.83
CA ALA A 10 13.64 -1.16 -38.08
C ALA A 10 12.38 -0.29 -38.18
N ALA A 11 11.24 -0.88 -38.57
CA ALA A 11 9.93 -0.24 -38.58
C ALA A 11 9.25 -0.24 -37.20
N GLU A 12 9.78 -0.99 -36.23
CA GLU A 12 9.33 -0.95 -34.84
C GLU A 12 9.73 0.40 -34.24
N THR A 13 8.81 1.35 -34.30
CA THR A 13 8.91 2.60 -33.56
C THR A 13 8.92 2.23 -32.09
N VAL A 14 10.10 2.30 -31.47
CA VAL A 14 10.23 2.21 -30.01
C VAL A 14 9.31 3.27 -29.43
N GLU A 15 8.17 2.85 -28.89
CA GLU A 15 7.34 3.71 -28.07
C GLU A 15 8.25 4.11 -26.90
N LEU A 16 8.70 5.37 -26.93
CA LEU A 16 9.59 5.91 -25.91
C LEU A 16 8.90 5.68 -24.57
N LEU A 17 9.50 4.82 -23.72
CA LEU A 17 9.04 4.69 -22.35
C LEU A 17 8.98 6.11 -21.77
N PRO A 18 7.89 6.48 -21.07
CA PRO A 18 7.78 7.80 -20.48
C PRO A 18 9.04 8.15 -19.71
N ASP A 19 9.46 9.41 -19.76
CA ASP A 19 10.61 9.86 -18.98
C ASP A 19 10.40 9.56 -17.49
N ARG A 20 11.52 9.38 -16.76
CA ARG A 20 11.51 9.00 -15.32
C ARG A 20 10.64 9.93 -14.47
N ASP A 21 10.56 11.21 -14.82
CA ASP A 21 9.73 12.20 -14.15
C ASP A 21 8.23 11.92 -14.33
N THR A 22 7.83 11.48 -15.53
CA THR A 22 6.46 11.08 -15.86
C THR A 22 6.07 9.76 -15.18
N LEU A 23 7.01 8.84 -14.99
CA LEU A 23 6.77 7.65 -14.15
C LEU A 23 6.64 8.02 -12.66
N SER A 24 7.47 8.91 -12.16
CA SER A 24 7.47 9.25 -10.71
C SER A 24 6.15 9.88 -10.24
N THR A 25 5.46 10.60 -11.15
CA THR A 25 4.20 11.30 -10.88
C THR A 25 2.96 10.44 -11.13
N ASN A 26 2.99 9.53 -12.09
CA ASN A 26 1.87 8.61 -12.36
C ASN A 26 1.89 7.33 -11.50
N TYR A 27 3.05 6.94 -10.94
CA TYR A 27 3.19 5.74 -10.09
C TYR A 27 3.48 6.09 -8.62
N PHE A 28 3.05 7.26 -8.15
CA PHE A 28 3.24 7.66 -6.76
C PHE A 28 2.27 6.89 -5.85
N ASN A 29 2.69 5.70 -5.39
CA ASN A 29 1.89 4.87 -4.51
C ASN A 29 2.06 5.30 -3.04
N TRP A 30 1.36 6.36 -2.68
CA TRP A 30 1.36 6.89 -1.32
C TRP A 30 0.09 6.49 -0.58
N ALA A 31 0.24 5.67 0.45
CA ALA A 31 -0.80 5.35 1.41
C ALA A 31 -0.46 6.00 2.76
N GLY A 32 -0.97 7.21 2.99
CA GLY A 32 -0.89 7.87 4.30
C GLY A 32 -1.90 7.25 5.26
N ILE A 33 -1.42 6.41 6.20
CA ILE A 33 -2.28 5.79 7.19
C ILE A 33 -1.92 6.31 8.57
N ASP A 34 -2.89 7.00 9.17
CA ASP A 34 -2.87 7.37 10.58
C ASP A 34 -3.92 6.54 11.32
N ALA A 35 -3.49 5.84 12.37
CA ALA A 35 -4.33 4.91 13.10
C ALA A 35 -3.99 4.94 14.58
N SER A 36 -4.95 5.39 15.39
CA SER A 36 -4.86 5.41 16.84
C SER A 36 -5.80 4.37 17.43
N ASN A 37 -5.31 3.51 18.34
CA ASN A 37 -6.15 2.64 19.15
C ASN A 37 -5.85 2.86 20.64
N SER A 38 -6.89 2.92 21.46
CA SER A 38 -6.79 3.16 22.90
C SER A 38 -7.77 2.26 23.63
N SER A 39 -7.29 1.59 24.68
CA SER A 39 -8.11 0.71 25.52
C SER A 39 -7.80 1.02 26.98
N LEU A 40 -8.84 1.34 27.74
CA LEU A 40 -8.76 1.58 29.17
C LEU A 40 -9.72 0.63 29.89
N ALA A 41 -9.20 -0.14 30.83
CA ALA A 41 -10.00 -0.92 31.76
C ALA A 41 -9.68 -0.44 33.17
N LEU A 42 -10.73 -0.11 33.92
CA LEU A 42 -10.61 0.43 35.27
C LEU A 42 -11.64 -0.22 36.18
N ASN A 43 -11.18 -0.73 37.32
CA ASN A 43 -12.02 -1.19 38.42
C ASN A 43 -12.02 -0.11 39.52
N LEU A 44 -13.05 0.74 39.55
CA LEU A 44 -13.20 1.76 40.59
C LEU A 44 -14.10 1.23 41.72
N LEU A 45 -13.59 1.23 42.97
CA LEU A 45 -14.30 0.74 44.16
C LEU A 45 -14.78 -0.73 44.05
N ALA A 46 -14.01 -1.58 43.37
CA ALA A 46 -14.42 -2.94 43.05
C ALA A 46 -13.83 -3.98 44.03
N VAL A 47 -14.65 -4.91 44.51
CA VAL A 47 -14.26 -6.04 45.38
C VAL A 47 -14.57 -7.33 44.63
N HIS A 48 -13.60 -8.25 44.51
CA HIS A 48 -13.67 -9.44 43.65
C HIS A 48 -14.00 -9.14 42.18
N SER A 49 -13.26 -8.23 41.55
CA SER A 49 -13.55 -7.81 40.17
C SER A 49 -12.33 -7.91 39.25
N THR A 50 -12.60 -8.21 37.99
CA THR A 50 -11.59 -8.32 36.93
C THR A 50 -11.95 -7.34 35.82
N ALA A 51 -11.05 -6.42 35.49
CA ALA A 51 -11.19 -5.53 34.35
C ALA A 51 -10.21 -5.95 33.25
N LEU A 52 -10.73 -6.30 32.08
CA LEU A 52 -9.94 -6.64 30.92
C LEU A 52 -10.18 -5.58 29.84
N SER A 53 -9.11 -5.10 29.22
CA SER A 53 -9.14 -4.19 28.09
C SER A 53 -8.35 -4.81 26.95
N ASN A 54 -8.88 -4.74 25.73
CA ASN A 54 -8.13 -5.14 24.55
C ASN A 54 -8.43 -4.17 23.39
N ALA A 55 -7.38 -3.52 22.89
CA ALA A 55 -7.39 -2.68 21.69
C ALA A 55 -6.68 -3.42 20.55
N THR A 56 -7.33 -4.43 19.97
CA THR A 56 -6.80 -5.07 18.76
C THR A 56 -7.08 -4.19 17.55
N GLN A 57 -6.04 -3.81 16.82
CA GLN A 57 -6.17 -3.12 15.53
C GLN A 57 -5.40 -3.88 14.45
N THR A 58 -6.04 -4.12 13.31
CA THR A 58 -5.42 -4.72 12.13
C THR A 58 -5.58 -3.77 10.96
N ILE A 59 -4.47 -3.40 10.33
CA ILE A 59 -4.44 -2.53 9.16
C ILE A 59 -3.81 -3.33 8.02
N LEU A 60 -4.57 -3.49 6.93
CA LEU A 60 -4.08 -4.11 5.71
C LEU A 60 -4.08 -3.07 4.59
N VAL A 61 -2.93 -2.89 3.97
CA VAL A 61 -2.74 -1.97 2.85
C VAL A 61 -2.39 -2.80 1.62
N LEU A 62 -3.16 -2.66 0.56
CA LEU A 62 -2.88 -3.26 -0.74
C LEU A 62 -2.66 -2.13 -1.76
N GLN A 63 -1.65 -2.29 -2.60
CA GLN A 63 -1.11 -1.30 -3.51
C GLN A 63 -1.27 -1.70 -4.97
#